data_AF-A0A523VW33-F1
#
_entry.id   AF-A0A523VW33-F1
#
_cell.length_a   1.000
_cell.length_b   1.000
_cell.length_c   1.000
_cell.angle_alpha   90.00
_cell.angle_beta   90.00
_cell.angle_gamma   90.00
#
_symmetry.space_group_name_H-M   'P 1'
#
loop_
_entity.id
_entity.type
_entity.pdbx_description
1 polymer ?
#
loop_
_entity_poly.entity_id
_entity_poly.type
_entity_poly.pdbx_seq_one_letter_code
_entity_poly.pdbx_strand_id
1 'polypeptide(L)'
;MHYYQIAGILVTLFAPKLGAIVDKLRPSMGITIVSFLGALVTWLLINSGNIWIFAALSLLDMTIMITASLIFQNLVSRITVEHRGKILGTGEFFTFLGSVIGPILGGIVWDFIGPKFPFVISIFVELSLIPLYLVVVYYLIPHLAETYSIENEKKSRRKINNT
;
A
#
# COMPACT_ATOMS: atom_id res chain seq x y z
N MET A 1 -8.00 -0.88 -27.70
CA MET A 1 -7.41 0.25 -26.95
C MET A 1 -8.43 1.05 -26.12
N HIS A 2 -9.74 0.97 -26.37
CA HIS A 2 -10.78 1.72 -25.62
C HIS A 2 -11.22 1.14 -24.26
N TYR A 3 -10.86 -0.12 -23.95
CA TYR A 3 -11.36 -0.79 -22.74
C TYR A 3 -10.70 -0.30 -21.43
N TYR A 4 -9.46 0.17 -21.51
CA TYR A 4 -8.70 0.65 -20.34
C TYR A 4 -9.21 2.00 -19.79
N GLN A 5 -9.84 2.82 -20.64
CA GLN A 5 -10.37 4.14 -20.25
C GLN A 5 -11.65 4.01 -19.42
N ILE A 6 -12.48 3.01 -19.70
CA ILE A 6 -13.73 2.75 -18.95
C ILE A 6 -13.39 2.32 -17.51
N ALA A 7 -12.36 1.49 -17.34
CA ALA A 7 -11.86 1.09 -16.03
C ALA A 7 -11.43 2.30 -15.19
N GLY A 8 -10.66 3.22 -15.77
CA GLY A 8 -10.19 4.43 -15.07
C GLY A 8 -11.33 5.36 -14.63
N ILE A 9 -12.36 5.53 -15.45
CA ILE A 9 -13.54 6.35 -15.11
C ILE A 9 -14.33 5.71 -13.97
N LEU A 10 -14.56 4.39 -14.02
CA LEU A 10 -15.26 3.66 -12.96
C LEU A 10 -14.50 3.78 -11.63
N VAL A 11 -13.19 3.55 -11.65
CA VAL A 11 -12.32 3.70 -10.49
C VAL A 11 -12.42 5.11 -9.89
N THR A 12 -12.40 6.15 -10.73
CA THR A 12 -12.49 7.54 -10.26
C THR A 12 -13.83 7.85 -9.59
N LEU A 13 -14.93 7.25 -10.06
CA LEU A 13 -16.26 7.42 -9.47
C LEU A 13 -16.39 6.69 -8.11
N PHE A 14 -15.75 5.54 -7.96
CA PHE A 14 -15.79 4.74 -6.73
C PHE A 14 -14.73 5.15 -5.69
N ALA A 15 -13.64 5.80 -6.12
CA ALA A 15 -12.55 6.24 -5.24
C ALA A 15 -13.00 7.11 -4.04
N PRO A 16 -13.93 8.09 -4.18
CA PRO A 16 -14.39 8.88 -3.04
C PRO A 16 -15.13 8.05 -1.98
N LYS A 17 -15.94 7.08 -2.42
CA LYS A 17 -16.69 6.19 -1.52
C LYS A 17 -15.75 5.24 -0.78
N LEU A 18 -14.74 4.71 -1.48
CA LEU A 18 -13.69 3.89 -0.88
C LEU A 18 -12.86 4.67 0.13
N GLY A 19 -12.52 5.94 -0.18
CA GLY A 19 -11.83 6.83 0.74
C GLY A 19 -12.57 7.00 2.07
N ALA A 20 -13.87 7.27 2.04
CA ALA A 20 -14.69 7.44 3.25
C ALA A 20 -14.78 6.16 4.12
N ILE A 21 -14.66 4.97 3.51
CA ILE A 21 -14.61 3.69 4.22
C ILE A 21 -13.22 3.51 4.85
N VAL A 22 -12.16 3.77 4.08
CA VAL A 22 -10.76 3.66 4.52
C VAL A 22 -10.46 4.62 5.68
N ASP A 23 -11.03 5.83 5.66
CA ASP A 23 -10.79 6.83 6.70
C ASP A 23 -11.26 6.40 8.09
N LYS A 24 -12.23 5.48 8.17
CA LYS A 24 -12.71 4.90 9.43
C LYS A 24 -11.92 3.67 9.88
N LEU A 25 -11.09 3.08 9.01
CA LEU A 25 -10.33 1.88 9.33
C LEU A 25 -9.04 2.24 10.09
N ARG A 26 -8.67 1.36 11.02
CA ARG A 26 -7.32 1.37 11.60
C ARG A 26 -6.35 0.91 10.50
N PRO A 27 -5.26 1.65 10.22
CA PRO A 27 -4.34 1.29 9.14
C PRO A 27 -3.82 -0.15 9.21
N SER A 28 -3.65 -0.68 10.43
CA SER A 28 -3.26 -2.08 10.66
C SER A 28 -4.26 -3.13 10.23
N MET A 29 -5.55 -2.90 10.50
CA MET A 29 -6.60 -3.79 10.01
C MET A 29 -6.76 -3.64 8.50
N GLY A 30 -6.68 -2.41 7.99
CA GLY A 30 -6.77 -2.13 6.56
C GLY A 30 -5.74 -2.90 5.74
N ILE A 31 -4.45 -2.80 6.10
CA ILE A 31 -3.37 -3.47 5.37
C ILE A 31 -3.53 -4.99 5.43
N THR A 32 -3.87 -5.54 6.61
CA THR A 32 -4.10 -6.99 6.74
C THR A 32 -5.22 -7.48 5.83
N ILE A 33 -6.35 -6.77 5.79
CA ILE A 33 -7.51 -7.12 4.96
C ILE A 33 -7.17 -7.02 3.47
N VAL A 34 -6.56 -5.92 3.05
CA VAL A 34 -6.25 -5.66 1.64
C VAL A 34 -5.17 -6.62 1.13
N SER A 35 -4.13 -6.91 1.92
CA SER A 35 -3.12 -7.92 1.58
C SER A 35 -3.70 -9.32 1.43
N PHE A 36 -4.57 -9.74 2.36
CA PHE A 36 -5.21 -11.05 2.28
C PHE A 36 -6.19 -11.15 1.11
N LEU A 37 -6.99 -10.10 0.89
CA LEU A 37 -7.96 -10.06 -0.21
C LEU A 37 -7.26 -9.99 -1.57
N GLY A 38 -6.18 -9.22 -1.69
CA GLY A 38 -5.32 -9.19 -2.88
C GLY A 38 -4.80 -10.59 -3.20
N ALA A 39 -4.22 -11.27 -2.21
CA ALA A 39 -3.66 -12.60 -2.40
C ALA A 39 -4.72 -13.61 -2.87
N LEU A 40 -5.92 -13.53 -2.30
CA LEU A 40 -7.06 -14.35 -2.68
C LEU A 40 -7.51 -14.06 -4.13
N VAL A 41 -7.58 -12.79 -4.52
CA VAL A 41 -8.01 -12.37 -5.86
C VAL A 41 -6.98 -12.73 -6.91
N THR A 42 -5.69 -12.53 -6.62
CA THR A 42 -4.58 -12.97 -7.46
C THR A 42 -4.59 -14.49 -7.64
N TRP A 43 -4.89 -15.24 -6.59
CA TRP A 43 -5.05 -16.69 -6.70
C TRP A 43 -6.23 -17.08 -7.61
N LEU A 44 -7.37 -16.39 -7.51
CA LEU A 44 -8.52 -16.59 -8.41
C LEU A 44 -8.18 -16.22 -9.86
N LEU A 45 -7.38 -15.17 -10.08
CA LEU A 45 -6.92 -14.75 -11.41
C LEU A 45 -6.15 -15.88 -12.11
N ILE A 46 -5.17 -16.48 -11.44
CA ILE A 46 -4.33 -17.56 -11.98
C ILE A 46 -5.15 -18.80 -12.36
N ASN A 47 -6.25 -19.05 -11.63
CA ASN A 47 -7.13 -20.20 -11.85
C ASN A 47 -8.28 -19.92 -12.82
N SER A 48 -8.41 -18.68 -13.32
CA SER A 48 -9.47 -18.32 -14.24
C SER A 48 -9.19 -18.86 -15.65
N GLY A 49 -10.09 -19.70 -16.17
CA GLY A 49 -10.03 -20.23 -17.54
C GLY A 49 -10.75 -19.37 -18.58
N ASN A 50 -11.46 -18.32 -18.15
CA ASN A 50 -12.28 -17.48 -19.02
C ASN A 50 -11.77 -16.03 -19.00
N ILE A 51 -11.52 -15.48 -20.19
CA ILE A 51 -11.00 -14.11 -20.37
C ILE A 51 -11.88 -13.02 -19.74
N TRP A 52 -13.21 -13.20 -19.74
CA TRP A 52 -14.13 -12.23 -19.14
C TRP A 52 -14.05 -12.25 -17.62
N ILE A 53 -13.89 -13.43 -17.02
CA ILE A 53 -13.70 -13.59 -15.57
C ILE A 53 -12.33 -13.02 -15.18
N PHE A 54 -11.29 -13.31 -15.96
CA PHE A 54 -9.96 -12.74 -15.78
C PHE A 54 -9.99 -11.21 -15.79
N ALA A 55 -10.66 -10.60 -16.78
CA ALA A 55 -10.79 -9.16 -16.88
C ALA A 55 -11.55 -8.57 -15.68
N ALA A 56 -12.65 -9.19 -15.25
CA ALA A 56 -13.41 -8.73 -14.09
C ALA A 56 -12.60 -8.81 -12.79
N LEU A 57 -11.87 -9.91 -12.57
CA LEU A 57 -10.99 -10.06 -11.41
C LEU A 57 -9.82 -9.07 -11.45
N SER A 58 -9.30 -8.72 -12.63
CA SER A 58 -8.22 -7.73 -12.77
C SER A 58 -8.69 -6.32 -12.38
N LEU A 59 -9.94 -5.96 -12.68
CA LEU A 59 -10.53 -4.70 -12.22
C LEU A 59 -10.72 -4.66 -10.69
N LEU A 60 -11.10 -5.80 -10.12
CA LEU A 60 -11.23 -5.95 -8.68
C LEU A 60 -9.85 -5.81 -8.02
N ASP A 61 -8.82 -6.45 -8.57
CA ASP A 61 -7.43 -6.35 -8.11
C ASP A 61 -6.91 -4.89 -8.13
N MET A 62 -7.18 -4.14 -9.21
CA MET A 62 -6.87 -2.69 -9.26
C MET A 62 -7.56 -1.90 -8.14
N THR A 63 -8.79 -2.27 -7.79
CA THR A 63 -9.55 -1.60 -6.72
C THR A 63 -8.91 -1.85 -5.35
N ILE A 64 -8.40 -3.07 -5.13
CA ILE A 64 -7.65 -3.46 -3.93
C ILE A 64 -6.36 -2.65 -3.84
N MET A 65 -5.59 -2.56 -4.93
CA MET A 65 -4.36 -1.77 -5.00
C MET A 65 -4.61 -0.30 -4.62
N ILE A 66 -5.67 0.33 -5.16
CA ILE A 66 -6.00 1.72 -4.84
C ILE A 66 -6.39 1.88 -3.37
N THR A 67 -7.14 0.92 -2.83
CA THR A 67 -7.51 0.89 -1.41
C THR A 67 -6.25 0.78 -0.53
N ALA A 68 -5.27 -0.04 -0.91
CA ALA A 68 -3.98 -0.15 -0.21
C ALA A 68 -3.24 1.21 -0.15
N SER A 69 -3.17 1.90 -1.30
CA SER A 69 -2.56 3.23 -1.41
C SER A 69 -3.26 4.28 -0.54
N LEU A 70 -4.59 4.24 -0.46
CA LEU A 70 -5.36 5.12 0.42
C LEU A 70 -5.08 4.83 1.91
N ILE A 71 -4.96 3.55 2.30
CA ILE A 71 -4.62 3.18 3.68
C ILE A 71 -3.21 3.67 4.03
N PHE A 72 -2.24 3.55 3.11
CA PHE A 72 -0.89 4.08 3.30
C PHE A 72 -0.91 5.61 3.48
N GLN A 73 -1.67 6.34 2.65
CA GLN A 73 -1.84 7.78 2.81
C GLN A 73 -2.50 8.16 4.14
N ASN A 74 -3.50 7.40 4.59
CA ASN A 74 -4.13 7.56 5.91
C ASN A 74 -3.15 7.29 7.06
N LEU A 75 -2.19 6.37 6.90
CA LEU A 75 -1.13 6.15 7.88
C LEU A 75 -0.17 7.34 7.92
N VAL A 76 0.28 7.82 6.76
CA VAL A 76 1.23 8.94 6.66
C VAL A 76 0.61 10.25 7.15
N SER A 77 -0.71 10.45 6.98
CA SER A 77 -1.40 11.66 7.49
C SER A 77 -1.38 11.76 9.02
N ARG A 78 -1.13 10.66 9.74
CA ARG A 78 -0.99 10.61 11.20
C ARG A 78 0.43 10.94 11.67
N ILE A 79 1.37 11.15 10.76
CA ILE A 79 2.76 11.48 11.08
C ILE A 79 2.94 13.00 11.08
N THR A 80 3.77 13.51 11.99
CA THR A 80 4.09 14.94 12.13
C THR A 80 4.60 15.57 10.84
N VAL A 81 4.18 16.80 10.58
CA VAL A 81 4.43 17.54 9.33
C VAL A 81 5.93 17.66 8.99
N GLU A 82 6.79 17.81 9.99
CA GLU A 82 8.24 17.97 9.81
C GLU A 82 8.92 16.72 9.21
N HIS A 83 8.44 15.52 9.51
CA HIS A 83 8.98 14.27 8.94
C HIS A 83 8.18 13.75 7.73
N ARG A 84 7.00 14.32 7.47
CA ARG A 84 6.06 13.84 6.44
C ARG A 84 6.68 13.86 5.05
N GLY A 85 7.43 14.90 4.70
CA GLY A 85 8.10 15.00 3.40
C GLY A 85 9.15 13.90 3.17
N LYS A 86 9.95 13.58 4.20
CA LYS A 86 10.95 12.51 4.14
C LYS A 86 10.30 11.14 3.95
N ILE A 87 9.20 10.89 4.66
CA ILE A 87 8.47 9.61 4.59
C ILE A 87 7.77 9.45 3.24
N LEU A 88 7.11 10.50 2.75
CA LEU A 88 6.51 10.48 1.41
C LEU A 88 7.57 10.29 0.33
N GLY A 89 8.69 11.03 0.38
CA GLY A 89 9.76 10.88 -0.60
C GLY A 89 10.41 9.49 -0.57
N THR A 90 10.62 8.93 0.63
CA THR A 90 11.15 7.57 0.79
C THR A 90 10.16 6.53 0.28
N GLY A 91 8.88 6.68 0.61
CA GLY A 91 7.81 5.80 0.14
C GLY A 91 7.71 5.82 -1.39
N GLU A 92 7.72 7.01 -1.98
CA GLU A 92 7.66 7.18 -3.43
C GLU A 92 8.88 6.58 -4.13
N PHE A 93 10.08 6.74 -3.55
CA PHE A 93 11.29 6.09 -4.05
C PHE A 93 11.15 4.56 -4.09
N PHE A 94 10.61 3.93 -3.04
CA PHE A 94 10.36 2.49 -3.04
C PHE A 94 9.27 2.08 -4.05
N THR A 95 8.22 2.89 -4.22
CA THR A 95 7.18 2.68 -5.25
C THR A 95 7.80 2.67 -6.65
N PHE A 96 8.66 3.65 -6.97
CA PHE A 96 9.38 3.70 -8.24
C PHE A 96 10.32 2.51 -8.43
N LEU A 97 11.07 2.13 -7.40
CA LEU A 97 11.91 0.93 -7.49
C LEU A 97 11.08 -0.32 -7.77
N GLY A 98 9.96 -0.51 -7.06
CA GLY A 98 9.05 -1.62 -7.27
C GLY A 98 8.44 -1.65 -8.67
N SER A 99 8.06 -0.49 -9.22
CA SER A 99 7.45 -0.38 -10.55
C SER A 99 8.43 -0.68 -11.70
N VAL A 100 9.73 -0.50 -11.46
CA VAL A 100 10.78 -0.88 -12.43
C VAL A 100 11.20 -2.33 -12.25
N ILE A 101 11.52 -2.75 -11.02
CA ILE A 101 12.05 -4.08 -10.73
C ILE A 101 10.98 -5.15 -10.93
N GLY A 102 9.72 -4.86 -10.57
CA GLY A 102 8.60 -5.80 -10.64
C GLY A 102 8.39 -6.38 -12.04
N PRO A 103 8.17 -5.56 -13.08
CA PRO A 103 7.99 -6.05 -14.45
C PRO A 103 9.22 -6.77 -15.01
N ILE A 104 10.44 -6.33 -14.66
CA ILE A 104 11.68 -7.00 -15.11
C ILE A 104 11.75 -8.41 -14.54
N LEU A 105 11.59 -8.56 -13.21
CA LEU A 105 11.59 -9.88 -12.57
C LEU A 105 10.40 -10.73 -13.02
N GLY A 106 9.23 -10.11 -13.17
CA GLY A 106 8.02 -10.79 -13.67
C GLY A 106 8.19 -11.34 -15.09
N GLY A 107 8.81 -10.57 -15.99
CA GLY A 107 9.11 -11.01 -17.36
C GLY A 107 10.11 -12.17 -17.38
N ILE A 108 11.19 -12.08 -16.60
CA ILE A 108 12.16 -13.18 -16.47
C ILE A 108 11.47 -14.44 -15.95
N VAL A 109 10.69 -14.34 -14.88
CA VAL A 109 9.98 -15.48 -14.30
C VAL A 109 8.95 -16.07 -15.27
N TRP A 110 8.27 -15.21 -16.03
CA TRP A 110 7.33 -15.62 -17.08
C TRP A 110 8.02 -16.49 -18.14
N ASP A 111 9.17 -16.03 -18.66
CA ASP A 111 9.87 -16.70 -19.75
C ASP A 111 10.54 -18.02 -19.33
N PHE A 112 11.09 -18.07 -18.11
CA PHE A 112 11.87 -19.24 -17.65
C PHE A 112 11.05 -20.29 -16.87
N ILE A 113 10.02 -19.87 -16.13
CA ILE A 113 9.26 -20.76 -15.23
C ILE A 113 7.82 -20.94 -15.73
N GLY A 114 7.25 -19.89 -16.32
CA GLY A 114 5.97 -19.93 -17.01
C GLY A 114 4.99 -18.84 -16.57
N PRO A 115 3.88 -18.70 -17.30
CA PRO A 115 3.00 -17.53 -17.22
C PRO A 115 2.27 -17.34 -15.88
N LYS A 116 2.16 -18.41 -15.09
CA LYS A 116 1.48 -18.37 -13.78
C LYS A 116 2.39 -17.85 -12.66
N PHE A 117 3.69 -18.04 -12.78
CA PHE A 117 4.63 -17.82 -11.68
C PHE A 117 4.80 -16.35 -11.24
N PRO A 118 4.71 -15.33 -12.12
CA PRO A 118 4.75 -13.94 -11.68
C PRO A 118 3.64 -13.61 -10.68
N PHE A 119 2.43 -14.14 -10.91
CA PHE A 119 1.29 -13.98 -10.01
C PHE A 119 1.46 -14.77 -8.71
N VAL A 120 2.05 -15.98 -8.78
CA VAL A 120 2.38 -16.76 -7.57
C VAL A 120 3.35 -15.98 -6.67
N ILE A 121 4.37 -15.35 -7.26
CA ILE A 121 5.29 -14.47 -6.51
C ILE A 121 4.52 -13.28 -5.92
N SER A 122 3.61 -12.66 -6.66
CA SER A 122 2.76 -11.55 -6.16
C SER A 122 2.00 -11.96 -4.89
N ILE A 123 1.40 -13.15 -4.87
CA ILE A 123 0.68 -13.67 -3.69
C ILE A 123 1.61 -13.74 -2.47
N PHE A 124 2.83 -14.27 -2.63
CA PHE A 124 3.79 -14.33 -1.53
C PHE A 124 4.22 -12.94 -1.05
N VAL A 125 4.43 -12.00 -1.99
CA VAL A 125 4.76 -10.62 -1.65
C VAL A 125 3.61 -9.97 -0.87
N GLU A 126 2.37 -10.07 -1.36
CA GLU A 126 1.18 -9.52 -0.71
C GLU A 126 0.98 -10.07 0.70
N LEU A 127 1.13 -11.38 0.90
CA LEU A 127 1.04 -12.01 2.22
C LEU A 127 2.20 -11.60 3.15
N SER A 128 3.41 -11.38 2.61
CA SER A 128 4.56 -10.93 3.40
C SER A 128 4.40 -9.51 3.95
N LEU A 129 3.53 -8.69 3.35
CA LEU A 129 3.23 -7.35 3.85
C LEU A 129 2.54 -7.38 5.22
N ILE A 130 1.80 -8.45 5.55
CA ILE A 130 1.11 -8.58 6.83
C ILE A 130 2.10 -8.63 8.00
N PRO A 131 3.03 -9.61 8.08
CA PRO A 131 4.01 -9.64 9.16
C PRO A 131 4.96 -8.45 9.12
N LEU A 132 5.37 -7.98 7.93
CA LEU A 132 6.19 -6.78 7.79
C LEU A 132 5.52 -5.57 8.45
N TYR A 133 4.24 -5.37 8.16
CA TYR A 133 3.48 -4.27 8.71
C TYR A 133 3.27 -4.40 10.22
N LEU A 134 3.00 -5.62 10.73
CA LEU A 134 2.91 -5.86 12.18
C LEU A 134 4.23 -5.55 12.88
N VAL A 135 5.38 -5.90 12.29
CA VAL A 135 6.70 -5.54 12.79
C VAL A 135 6.88 -4.02 12.81
N VAL A 136 6.49 -3.32 11.74
CA VAL A 136 6.55 -1.84 11.70
C VAL A 136 5.66 -1.21 12.77
N VAL A 137 4.44 -1.72 12.97
CA VAL A 137 3.56 -1.23 14.03
C VAL A 137 4.14 -1.49 15.41
N TYR A 138 4.70 -2.67 15.65
CA TYR A 138 5.23 -3.05 16.95
C TYR A 138 6.52 -2.32 17.31
N TYR A 139 7.46 -2.19 16.36
CA TYR A 139 8.77 -1.59 16.61
C TYR A 139 8.81 -0.09 16.35
N LEU A 140 8.16 0.40 15.29
CA LEU A 140 8.35 1.77 14.81
C LEU A 140 7.34 2.75 15.41
N ILE A 141 6.05 2.38 15.54
CA ILE A 141 5.02 3.30 16.06
C ILE A 141 5.27 3.77 17.49
N PRO A 142 5.77 2.95 18.44
CA PRO A 142 6.15 3.43 19.77
C PRO A 142 7.24 4.50 19.74
N HIS A 143 8.21 4.38 18.83
CA HIS A 143 9.30 5.35 18.67
C HIS A 143 8.87 6.61 17.91
N LEU A 144 7.78 6.54 17.14
CA LEU A 144 7.18 7.68 16.43
C LEU A 144 6.27 8.54 17.34
N ALA A 145 5.73 7.97 18.42
CA ALA A 145 4.78 8.65 19.30
C ALA A 145 5.41 9.52 20.41
N GLU A 146 6.72 9.40 20.70
CA GLU A 146 7.30 10.03 21.91
C GLU A 146 8.41 11.07 21.69
N THR A 147 8.89 11.31 20.46
CA THR A 147 10.02 12.24 20.27
C THR A 147 9.59 13.72 20.22
N TYR A 148 8.32 14.03 19.98
CA TYR A 148 7.84 15.42 19.83
C TYR A 148 7.50 16.15 21.14
N SER A 149 7.06 15.44 22.18
CA SER A 149 6.78 16.05 23.49
C SER A 149 8.08 16.50 24.15
N ILE A 150 9.12 15.66 24.10
CA ILE A 150 10.42 15.91 24.74
C ILE A 150 11.16 17.09 24.08
N GLU A 151 11.08 17.23 22.75
CA GLU A 151 11.78 18.30 22.03
C GLU A 151 11.08 19.66 22.16
N ASN A 152 9.75 19.71 22.16
CA ASN A 152 9.00 20.93 22.43
C ASN A 152 9.10 21.37 23.90
N GLU A 153 9.13 20.42 24.84
CA GLU A 153 9.37 20.74 26.25
C GLU A 153 10.80 21.27 26.48
N LYS A 154 11.80 20.69 25.80
CA LYS A 154 13.19 21.22 25.80
C LYS A 154 13.28 22.62 25.16
N LYS A 155 12.58 22.87 24.05
CA LYS A 155 12.52 24.21 23.42
C LYS A 155 11.82 25.23 24.30
N SER A 156 10.73 24.84 24.97
CA SER A 156 10.00 25.67 25.92
C SER A 156 10.84 26.02 27.15
N ARG A 157 11.50 25.03 27.76
CA ARG A 157 12.43 25.24 28.89
C ARG A 157 13.64 26.12 28.53
N ARG A 158 14.19 25.98 27.32
CA ARG A 158 15.27 26.87 26.83
C ARG A 158 14.81 28.31 26.61
N LYS A 159 13.55 28.54 26.24
CA LYS A 159 12.98 29.88 26.11
C LYS A 159 12.78 30.55 27.48
N ILE A 160 12.37 29.77 28.49
CA ILE A 160 12.11 30.28 29.85
C ILE A 160 13.43 30.62 30.58
N ASN A 161 14.51 29.86 30.37
CA ASN A 161 15.79 30.11 31.04
C ASN A 161 16.65 31.22 30.41
N ASN A 162 16.25 31.74 29.24
CA ASN A 162 16.97 32.80 28.51
C ASN A 162 16.24 34.17 28.54
N THR A 163 15.23 34.30 29.40
CA THR A 163 14.52 35.54 29.76
C THR A 163 14.59 35.75 31.25
#